data_AF-A0A2G1QS97-F1
#
_entry.id   AF-A0A2G1QS97-F1
#
_cell.length_a   1.000
_cell.length_b   1.000
_cell.length_c   1.000
_cell.angle_alpha   90.00
_cell.angle_beta   90.00
_cell.angle_gamma   90.00
#
_symmetry.space_group_name_H-M   'P 1'
#
loop_
_entity.id
_entity.type
_entity.pdbx_description
1 polymer ?
#
loop_
_entity_poly.entity_id
_entity_poly.type
_entity_poly.pdbx_seq_one_letter_code
_entity_poly.pdbx_strand_id
1 'polypeptide(L)' 'MRLGLALLRLPPDAFWAMTPRELAACVALPEARRAVSRADLEALMKRFPDL' A
#
# COMPACT_ATOMS: atom_id res chain seq x y z
N MET A 1 3.58 -12.66 3.97
CA MET A 1 4.63 -13.48 4.63
C MET A 1 6.07 -12.96 4.43
N ARG A 2 6.46 -12.44 3.25
CA ARG A 2 7.85 -11.95 3.01
C ARG A 2 8.25 -10.68 3.77
N LEU A 3 7.31 -9.78 4.09
CA LEU A 3 7.63 -8.49 4.71
C LEU A 3 8.11 -8.62 6.18
N GLY A 4 7.42 -9.44 7.00
CA GLY A 4 7.77 -9.60 8.41
C GLY A 4 8.96 -10.51 8.68
N LEU A 5 8.96 -11.71 8.09
CA LEU A 5 9.94 -12.76 8.40
C LEU A 5 11.26 -12.64 7.62
N ALA A 6 11.25 -12.04 6.41
CA ALA A 6 12.45 -11.96 5.57
C ALA A 6 13.12 -10.57 5.52
N LEU A 7 12.37 -9.49 5.69
CA LEU A 7 12.90 -8.11 5.61
C LEU A 7 13.14 -7.49 6.99
N LEU A 8 12.24 -7.71 7.95
CA LEU A 8 12.33 -7.12 9.30
C LEU A 8 12.92 -8.07 10.36
N ARG A 9 13.00 -9.38 10.06
CA ARG A 9 13.46 -10.45 10.97
C ARG A 9 12.75 -10.45 12.33
N LEU A 10 11.49 -10.03 12.36
CA LEU A 10 10.69 -9.98 13.58
C LEU A 10 10.13 -11.36 13.93
N PRO A 11 10.01 -11.71 15.23
CA PRO A 11 9.19 -12.83 15.68
C PRO A 11 7.75 -12.67 15.16
N PRO A 12 7.06 -13.77 14.79
CA PRO A 12 5.69 -13.71 14.25
C PRO A 12 4.72 -12.91 15.13
N ASP A 13 4.76 -13.13 16.44
CA ASP A 13 3.85 -12.50 17.39
C ASP A 13 4.05 -10.99 17.45
N ALA A 14 5.31 -10.54 17.43
CA ALA A 14 5.65 -9.12 17.40
C ALA A 14 5.17 -8.47 16.09
N PHE A 15 5.34 -9.15 14.96
CA PHE A 15 4.88 -8.65 13.66
C PHE A 15 3.35 -8.49 13.61
N TRP A 16 2.59 -9.44 14.16
CA TRP A 16 1.13 -9.38 14.16
C TRP A 16 0.54 -8.42 15.19
N ALA A 17 1.29 -8.09 16.25
CA ALA A 17 0.89 -7.08 17.23
C ALA A 17 1.09 -5.64 16.74
N MET A 18 1.87 -5.42 15.67
CA MET A 18 2.15 -4.09 15.15
C MET A 18 0.94 -3.44 14.48
N THR A 19 0.82 -2.13 14.66
CA THR A 19 -0.13 -1.31 13.92
C THR A 19 0.34 -1.07 12.49
N PRO A 20 -0.57 -0.76 11.54
CA PRO A 20 -0.19 -0.39 10.17
C PRO A 20 0.77 0.81 10.11
N ARG A 21 0.68 1.74 11.07
CA ARG A 21 1.57 2.92 11.16
C ARG A 21 2.99 2.52 11.56
N GLU A 22 3.14 1.63 12.54
CA GLU A 22 4.45 1.10 12.95
C GLU A 22 5.07 0.24 11.85
N LEU A 23 4.25 -0.55 11.16
CA LEU A 23 4.70 -1.32 10.00
C LEU A 23 5.21 -0.39 8.90
N ALA A 24 4.46 0.67 8.57
CA ALA A 24 4.84 1.68 7.59
C ALA A 24 6.11 2.46 7.95
N ALA A 25 6.47 2.57 9.23
CA ALA A 25 7.74 3.15 9.66
C ALA A 25 8.92 2.18 9.51
N CYS A 26 8.68 0.87 9.65
CA CYS A 26 9.72 -0.16 9.53
C CYS A 26 10.09 -0.48 8.08
N VAL A 27 9.15 -0.29 7.15
CA VAL A 27 9.41 -0.43 5.72
C VAL A 27 9.50 0.95 5.08
N ALA A 28 10.51 1.19 4.25
CA ALA A 28 10.47 2.29 3.30
C ALA A 28 9.35 1.99 2.30
N LEU A 29 8.12 2.37 2.64
CA LEU A 29 7.02 2.31 1.71
C LEU A 29 7.39 3.24 0.55
N PRO A 30 7.35 2.76 -0.70
CA PRO A 30 7.50 3.65 -1.83
C PRO A 30 6.49 4.78 -1.64
N GLU A 31 6.96 6.01 -1.90
CA GLU A 31 6.17 7.23 -1.79
C GLU A 31 4.75 6.95 -2.30
N ALA A 32 3.74 7.26 -1.47
CA ALA A 32 2.36 6.89 -1.75
C ALA A 32 2.05 7.30 -3.19
N ARG A 33 1.90 6.31 -4.08
CA ARG A 33 1.59 6.59 -5.49
C ARG A 33 0.34 7.46 -5.46
N ARG A 34 0.45 8.66 -6.06
CA ARG A 34 -0.67 9.60 -6.11
C ARG A 34 -1.92 8.84 -6.52
N ALA A 35 -2.94 8.90 -5.65
CA ALA A 35 -4.24 8.37 -6.00
C ALA A 35 -4.67 9.04 -7.32
N VAL A 36 -5.31 8.25 -8.19
CA VAL A 36 -5.96 8.78 -9.40
C VAL A 36 -6.83 9.96 -8.99
N SER A 37 -6.63 11.12 -9.62
CA SER A 37 -7.48 12.25 -9.34
C SER A 37 -8.88 12.00 -9.87
N ARG A 38 -9.87 12.70 -9.34
CA ARG A 38 -11.23 12.64 -9.87
C ARG A 38 -11.28 12.99 -11.37
N ALA A 39 -10.48 13.97 -11.80
CA ALA A 39 -10.40 14.36 -13.20
C ALA A 39 -9.83 13.23 -14.08
N ASP A 40 -8.80 12.52 -13.60
CA ASP A 40 -8.21 11.39 -14.33
C ASP A 40 -9.22 10.23 -14.45
N LEU A 41 -9.98 9.96 -13.38
CA LEU A 41 -11.04 8.94 -13.41
C LEU A 41 -12.14 9.31 -14.42
N GLU A 42 -12.60 10.55 -14.41
CA GLU A 42 -13.60 11.04 -15.37
C GLU A 42 -13.11 10.95 -16.82
N ALA A 43 -11.83 11.22 -17.06
CA ALA A 43 -11.22 11.04 -18.38
C ALA A 43 -11.19 9.56 -18.82
N LEU A 44 -10.91 8.63 -17.89
CA LEU A 44 -10.95 7.20 -18.17
C LEU A 44 -12.37 6.72 -18.50
N MET A 45 -13.39 7.14 -17.73
CA MET A 45 -14.79 6.78 -17.98
C MET A 45 -15.29 7.26 -19.35
N LYS A 46 -14.88 8.46 -19.77
CA LYS A 46 -15.20 8.98 -21.11
C LYS A 46 -14.52 8.19 -22.23
N ARG A 47 -13.30 7.70 -21.97
CA ARG A 47 -12.48 7.00 -22.96
C ARG A 47 -12.87 5.52 -23.12
N PHE A 48 -13.38 4.91 -22.05
CA PHE A 48 -13.83 3.52 -22.03
C PHE A 48 -15.28 3.46 -21.50
N PRO A 49 -16.26 3.86 -22.32
CA PRO A 49 -17.66 3.77 -21.93
C PRO A 49 -18.11 2.30 -21.86
N ASP A 50 -18.90 1.95 -20.86
CA ASP A 50 -19.45 0.59 -20.65
C ASP A 50 -20.60 0.22 -21.63
N LEU A 51 -20.76 0.96 -22.74
CA LEU A 51 -21.86 0.82 -23.72
C LEU A 51 -21.53 -0.16 -24.85
#